data_AF-A0A2R6S6G5-F1
#
_entry.id   AF-A0A2R6S6G5-F1
#
_cell.length_a   1.000
_cell.length_b   1.000
_cell.length_c   1.000
_cell.angle_alpha   90.00
_cell.angle_beta   90.00
_cell.angle_gamma   90.00
#
_symmetry.space_group_name_H-M   'P 1'
#
loop_
_entity.id
_entity.type
_entity.pdbx_description
1 polymer ?
#
loop_
_entity_poly.entity_id
_entity_poly.type
_entity_poly.pdbx_seq_one_letter_code
_entity_poly.pdbx_strand_id
1 'polypeptide(L)'
;MPLLPLKLSQSPLLSGNLGLSSDFFATLVAQGISPALPSLSFTPSQRVSPPISKQNCPLQGFSLKQDKPLPAVPPTKIPPKQIIALLDLLERMDDDVGKEVQRVRESIGEARHIIMDHREEQNAKDQRVEKRRDLERRETKGVDDEFWLNA
;
A
#
# COMPACT_ATOMS: atom_id res chain seq x y z
N MET A 1 4.85 -2.60 28.64
CA MET A 1 4.73 -2.33 27.19
C MET A 1 4.35 -0.87 27.03
N PRO A 2 5.26 0.05 26.64
CA PRO A 2 4.88 1.43 26.42
C PRO A 2 4.13 1.55 25.09
N LEU A 3 2.93 2.13 25.13
CA LEU A 3 2.14 2.43 23.94
C LEU A 3 2.62 3.76 23.35
N LEU A 4 3.18 3.71 22.14
CA LEU A 4 3.62 4.90 21.41
C LEU A 4 2.40 5.60 20.77
N PRO A 5 2.20 6.91 20.99
CA PRO A 5 1.13 7.67 20.34
C PRO A 5 1.47 7.88 18.85
N LEU A 6 0.82 7.13 17.97
CA LEU A 6 0.90 7.35 16.53
C LEU A 6 0.03 8.57 16.16
N LYS A 7 0.67 9.73 15.94
CA LYS A 7 0.00 10.92 15.41
C LYS A 7 -0.24 10.76 13.90
N LEU A 8 -1.38 10.17 13.54
CA LEU A 8 -1.83 9.96 12.16
C LEU A 8 -2.28 11.26 11.45
N SER A 9 -2.33 12.39 12.15
CA SER A 9 -2.84 13.66 11.62
C SER A 9 -1.90 14.37 10.64
N GLN A 10 -0.68 13.85 10.42
CA GLN A 10 0.30 14.42 9.49
C GLN A 10 0.57 13.52 8.28
N SER A 11 -0.41 12.68 7.92
CA SER A 11 -0.33 11.87 6.70
C SER A 11 -0.43 12.76 5.45
N PRO A 12 0.55 12.72 4.53
CA PRO A 12 0.47 13.41 3.25
C PRO A 12 -0.69 12.91 2.37
N LEU A 13 -1.20 11.70 2.63
CA LEU A 13 -2.35 11.12 1.92
C LEU A 13 -3.67 11.84 2.27
N LEU A 14 -3.72 12.58 3.38
CA LEU A 14 -4.89 13.36 3.82
C LEU A 14 -4.71 14.87 3.61
N SER A 15 -3.48 15.32 3.36
CA SER A 15 -3.20 16.71 2.98
C SER A 15 -3.55 16.86 1.50
N GLY A 16 -4.83 17.06 1.22
CA GLY A 16 -5.40 17.28 -0.10
C GLY A 16 -4.88 18.55 -0.77
N ASN A 17 -3.61 18.52 -1.18
CA ASN A 17 -3.02 19.46 -2.13
C ASN A 17 -2.26 18.67 -3.20
N LEU A 18 -2.92 17.65 -3.76
CA LEU A 18 -2.66 17.28 -5.13
C LEU A 18 -3.07 18.51 -5.93
N GLY A 19 -2.12 19.25 -6.52
CA GLY A 19 -2.32 20.50 -7.27
C GLY A 19 -3.15 20.35 -8.56
N LEU A 20 -4.23 19.56 -8.48
CA LEU A 20 -5.26 19.42 -9.48
C LEU A 20 -6.10 20.70 -9.40
N SER A 21 -6.02 21.51 -10.45
CA SER A 21 -6.84 22.71 -10.58
C SER A 21 -8.31 22.37 -10.30
N SER A 22 -8.98 23.26 -9.56
CA SER A 22 -10.43 23.26 -9.33
C SER A 22 -11.23 22.99 -10.62
N ASP A 23 -10.69 23.39 -11.77
CA ASP A 23 -11.31 23.24 -13.08
C ASP A 23 -11.41 21.78 -13.54
N PHE A 24 -10.50 20.90 -13.10
CA PHE A 24 -10.53 19.48 -13.43
C PHE A 24 -11.72 18.79 -12.77
N PHE A 25 -11.94 19.05 -11.48
CA PHE A 25 -13.10 18.54 -10.75
C PHE A 25 -14.41 19.12 -11.28
N ALA A 26 -14.44 20.41 -11.65
CA ALA A 26 -15.61 21.02 -12.28
C ALA A 26 -15.95 20.34 -13.63
N THR A 27 -14.95 19.96 -14.42
CA THR A 27 -15.14 19.27 -15.71
C THR A 27 -15.64 17.84 -15.53
N LEU A 28 -15.18 17.13 -14.49
CA LEU A 28 -15.66 15.79 -14.11
C LEU A 28 -17.14 15.80 -13.69
N VAL A 29 -17.54 16.77 -12.87
CA VAL A 29 -18.95 16.94 -12.46
C VAL A 29 -19.82 17.33 -13.65
N ALA A 30 -19.33 18.19 -14.55
CA ALA A 30 -20.03 18.55 -15.78
C ALA A 30 -20.22 17.37 -16.75
N GLN A 31 -19.33 16.37 -16.71
CA GLN A 31 -19.45 15.11 -17.46
C GLN A 31 -20.33 14.06 -16.76
N GLY A 32 -20.99 14.41 -15.64
CA GLY A 32 -21.91 13.51 -14.93
C GLY A 32 -21.22 12.45 -14.08
N ILE A 33 -19.90 12.57 -13.86
CA ILE A 33 -19.14 11.70 -12.97
C ILE A 33 -19.28 12.30 -11.57
N SER A 34 -20.34 11.88 -10.88
CA SER A 34 -20.61 12.28 -9.49
C SER A 34 -19.40 11.94 -8.60
N PRO A 35 -18.95 12.84 -7.71
CA PRO A 35 -17.87 12.55 -6.74
C PRO A 35 -18.32 11.63 -5.60
N ALA A 36 -19.55 11.11 -5.65
CA ALA A 36 -20.01 10.08 -4.73
C ALA A 36 -19.22 8.80 -4.99
N LEU A 37 -18.16 8.59 -4.19
CA LEU A 37 -17.45 7.32 -4.10
C LEU A 37 -18.49 6.18 -4.00
N PRO A 38 -18.41 5.14 -4.84
CA PRO A 38 -19.34 4.03 -4.75
C PRO A 38 -19.21 3.39 -3.37
N SER A 39 -20.26 3.53 -2.55
CA SER A 39 -20.40 2.79 -1.31
C SER A 39 -20.47 1.31 -1.67
N LEU A 40 -19.41 0.57 -1.36
CA LEU A 40 -19.37 -0.88 -1.53
C LEU A 40 -20.24 -1.53 -0.45
N SER A 41 -21.55 -1.61 -0.70
CA SER A 41 -22.45 -2.43 0.10
C SER A 41 -22.48 -3.85 -0.46
N PHE A 42 -21.93 -4.80 0.29
CA PHE A 42 -22.04 -6.21 -0.02
C PHE A 42 -23.37 -6.72 0.52
N THR A 43 -24.42 -6.70 -0.30
CA THR A 43 -25.67 -7.40 0.01
C THR A 43 -25.65 -8.80 -0.60
N PRO A 44 -26.05 -9.85 0.15
CA PRO A 44 -26.08 -11.21 -0.37
C PRO A 44 -27.17 -11.35 -1.43
N SER A 45 -26.74 -11.84 -2.60
CA SER A 45 -27.49 -12.13 -3.82
C SER A 45 -28.74 -12.99 -3.57
N GLN A 46 -29.93 -12.38 -3.62
CA GLN A 46 -31.19 -13.13 -3.78
C GLN A 46 -31.56 -13.25 -5.26
N ARG A 47 -31.63 -14.50 -5.74
CA ARG A 47 -32.20 -14.86 -7.04
C ARG A 47 -33.69 -14.53 -7.04
N VAL A 48 -34.13 -13.65 -7.94
CA VAL A 48 -35.54 -13.48 -8.27
C VAL A 48 -35.71 -13.73 -9.77
N SER A 49 -36.50 -14.75 -10.09
CA SER A 49 -36.92 -15.14 -11.43
C SER A 49 -37.78 -14.06 -12.10
N PRO A 50 -37.74 -13.91 -13.44
CA PRO A 50 -38.57 -12.94 -14.14
C PRO A 50 -40.02 -13.42 -14.25
N PRO A 51 -41.03 -12.56 -13.98
CA PRO A 51 -42.42 -12.88 -14.30
C PRO A 51 -42.68 -12.72 -15.80
N ILE A 52 -43.21 -13.77 -16.38
CA ILE A 52 -43.82 -13.81 -17.72
C ILE A 52 -45.06 -12.89 -17.68
N SER A 53 -44.99 -11.73 -18.33
CA SER A 53 -46.16 -10.90 -18.60
C SER A 53 -46.57 -11.07 -20.06
N LYS A 54 -47.68 -11.79 -20.27
CA LYS A 54 -48.42 -11.85 -21.52
C LYS A 54 -49.31 -10.61 -21.59
N GLN A 55 -49.04 -9.69 -22.51
CA GLN A 55 -50.06 -8.73 -22.96
C GLN A 55 -50.06 -8.65 -24.48
N ASN A 56 -51.22 -8.96 -25.03
CA ASN A 56 -51.60 -8.88 -26.43
C ASN A 56 -51.99 -7.46 -26.84
N CYS A 57 -51.92 -7.25 -28.17
CA CYS A 57 -52.67 -6.30 -29.02
C CYS A 57 -52.01 -4.94 -29.31
N PRO A 58 -52.35 -4.29 -30.45
CA PRO A 58 -52.61 -4.82 -31.79
C PRO A 58 -51.78 -4.11 -32.88
N LEU A 59 -51.83 -4.66 -34.10
CA LEU A 59 -51.33 -4.08 -35.35
C LEU A 59 -51.73 -2.60 -35.52
N GLN A 60 -50.75 -1.71 -35.60
CA GLN A 60 -50.85 -0.45 -36.32
C GLN A 60 -49.59 -0.26 -37.16
N GLY A 61 -49.81 -0.15 -38.47
CA GLY A 61 -48.76 0.01 -39.46
C GLY A 61 -47.97 1.28 -39.23
N PHE A 62 -46.65 1.16 -39.26
CA PHE A 62 -45.76 2.29 -39.38
C PHE A 62 -45.06 2.23 -40.74
N SER A 63 -45.49 3.18 -41.55
CA SER A 63 -44.91 3.71 -42.77
C SER A 63 -43.39 3.54 -42.88
N LEU A 64 -42.96 2.97 -44.01
CA LEU A 64 -41.63 3.17 -44.58
C LEU A 64 -41.37 4.68 -44.70
N LYS A 65 -40.46 5.20 -43.87
CA LYS A 65 -39.52 6.32 -44.14
C LYS A 65 -38.97 6.84 -42.82
N GLN A 66 -37.70 6.57 -42.58
CA GLN A 66 -36.68 7.57 -42.23
C GLN A 66 -35.39 6.83 -41.88
N ASP A 67 -34.41 6.89 -42.78
CA ASP A 67 -33.01 6.68 -42.45
C ASP A 67 -32.62 7.72 -41.40
N LYS A 68 -32.71 7.35 -40.13
CA LYS A 68 -32.18 8.15 -39.03
C LYS A 68 -30.66 7.98 -39.05
N PRO A 69 -29.87 9.04 -39.29
CA PRO A 69 -28.43 8.93 -39.19
C PRO A 69 -28.08 8.47 -37.78
N LEU A 70 -27.21 7.46 -37.67
CA LEU A 70 -26.67 7.05 -36.38
C LEU A 70 -26.11 8.29 -35.65
N PRO A 71 -26.30 8.41 -34.32
CA PRO A 71 -25.70 9.49 -33.57
C PRO A 71 -24.18 9.46 -33.84
N ALA A 72 -23.67 10.56 -34.39
CA ALA A 72 -22.26 10.70 -34.69
C ALA A 72 -21.48 10.47 -33.40
N VAL A 73 -20.69 9.40 -33.36
CA VAL A 73 -19.77 9.15 -32.26
C VAL A 73 -18.86 10.39 -32.18
N PRO A 74 -18.80 11.11 -31.05
CA PRO A 74 -17.91 12.24 -30.94
C PRO A 74 -16.50 11.72 -31.23
N PRO A 75 -15.72 12.38 -32.11
CA PRO A 75 -14.36 11.95 -32.36
C PRO A 75 -13.59 12.14 -31.05
N THR A 76 -13.37 11.05 -30.32
CA THR A 76 -12.50 10.98 -29.14
C THR A 76 -11.04 11.04 -29.61
N LYS A 77 -10.68 12.12 -30.30
CA LYS A 77 -9.30 12.44 -30.60
C LYS A 77 -8.70 13.08 -29.35
N ILE A 78 -8.07 12.24 -28.54
CA ILE A 78 -7.24 12.72 -27.43
C ILE A 78 -6.15 13.62 -28.04
N PRO A 79 -6.05 14.90 -27.61
CA PRO A 79 -5.01 15.79 -28.11
C PRO A 79 -3.62 15.19 -27.87
N PRO A 80 -2.70 15.22 -28.84
CA PRO A 80 -1.34 14.69 -28.67
C PRO A 80 -0.62 15.26 -27.45
N LYS A 81 -0.88 16.53 -27.09
CA LYS A 81 -0.34 17.17 -25.89
C LYS A 81 -0.74 16.46 -24.59
N GLN A 82 -1.98 15.93 -24.51
CA GLN A 82 -2.43 15.19 -23.33
C GLN A 82 -1.76 13.82 -23.24
N ILE A 83 -1.49 13.19 -24.38
CA ILE A 83 -0.76 11.92 -24.44
C ILE A 83 0.68 12.14 -23.94
N ILE A 84 1.37 13.18 -24.43
CA ILE A 84 2.72 13.52 -23.99
C ILE A 84 2.74 13.81 -22.47
N ALA A 85 1.84 14.65 -21.99
CA ALA A 85 1.77 14.98 -20.56
C ALA A 85 1.51 13.75 -19.67
N LEU A 86 0.72 12.79 -20.15
CA LEU A 86 0.51 11.51 -19.45
C LEU A 86 1.79 10.67 -19.44
N LEU A 87 2.50 10.57 -20.57
CA LEU A 87 3.77 9.84 -20.64
C LEU A 87 4.82 10.46 -19.72
N ASP A 88 4.96 11.79 -19.71
CA ASP A 88 5.88 12.51 -18.82
C ASP A 88 5.52 12.31 -17.33
N LEU A 89 4.23 12.16 -17.02
CA LEU A 89 3.78 11.84 -15.66
C LEU A 89 4.16 10.41 -15.28
N LEU A 90 3.91 9.45 -16.17
CA LEU A 90 4.24 8.04 -15.93
C LEU A 90 5.75 7.84 -15.76
N GLU A 91 6.58 8.51 -16.56
CA GLU A 91 8.03 8.51 -16.43
C GLU A 91 8.47 9.03 -15.05
N ARG A 92 7.94 10.17 -14.62
CA ARG A 92 8.23 10.72 -13.27
C ARG A 92 7.79 9.79 -12.14
N MET A 93 6.66 9.12 -12.30
CA MET A 93 6.20 8.15 -11.31
C MET A 93 7.14 6.94 -11.23
N ASP A 94 7.64 6.46 -12.36
CA ASP A 94 8.61 5.36 -12.39
C ASP A 94 9.92 5.76 -11.70
N ASP A 95 10.41 6.97 -11.97
CA ASP A 95 11.58 7.54 -11.29
C ASP A 95 11.39 7.63 -9.78
N ASP A 96 10.23 8.11 -9.33
CA ASP A 96 9.93 8.28 -7.90
C ASP A 96 9.81 6.91 -7.19
N VAL A 97 9.19 5.93 -7.84
CA VAL A 97 9.15 4.54 -7.35
C VAL A 97 10.56 3.96 -7.29
N GLY A 98 11.41 4.19 -8.31
CA GLY A 98 12.80 3.76 -8.32
C GLY A 98 13.60 4.32 -7.15
N LYS A 99 13.46 5.63 -6.87
CA LYS A 99 14.09 6.30 -5.72
C LYS A 99 13.59 5.74 -4.39
N GLU A 100 12.28 5.51 -4.26
CA GLU A 100 11.68 4.94 -3.06
C GLU A 100 12.22 3.54 -2.77
N VAL A 101 12.25 2.68 -3.78
CA VAL A 101 12.80 1.32 -3.67
C VAL A 101 14.26 1.37 -3.24
N GLN A 102 15.06 2.25 -3.84
CA GLN A 102 16.46 2.39 -3.47
C GLN A 102 16.61 2.83 -2.00
N ARG A 103 15.85 3.85 -1.56
CA ARG A 103 15.86 4.30 -0.17
C ARG A 103 15.48 3.18 0.80
N VAL A 104 14.44 2.42 0.50
CA VAL A 104 14.01 1.29 1.35
C VAL A 104 15.10 0.22 1.43
N ARG A 105 15.78 -0.08 0.32
CA ARG A 105 16.90 -1.04 0.32
C ARG A 105 18.05 -0.57 1.21
N GLU A 106 18.39 0.70 1.15
CA GLU A 106 19.42 1.31 2.01
C GLU A 106 19.03 1.21 3.49
N SER A 107 17.81 1.62 3.85
CA SER A 107 17.29 1.51 5.23
C SER A 107 17.30 0.07 5.76
N ILE A 108 16.95 -0.92 4.92
CA ILE A 108 17.03 -2.33 5.30
C ILE A 108 18.47 -2.77 5.54
N GLY A 109 19.40 -2.31 4.68
CA GLY A 109 20.83 -2.56 4.83
C GLY A 109 21.35 -2.03 6.17
N GLU A 110 21.06 -0.76 6.48
CA GLU A 110 21.43 -0.12 7.74
C GLU A 110 20.84 -0.85 8.95
N ALA A 111 19.55 -1.18 8.92
CA ALA A 111 18.90 -1.91 10.02
C ALA A 111 19.53 -3.29 10.26
N ARG A 112 19.87 -4.02 9.18
CA ARG A 112 20.58 -5.30 9.29
C ARG A 112 21.96 -5.14 9.91
N HIS A 113 22.68 -4.09 9.53
CA HIS A 113 23.99 -3.80 10.09
C HIS A 113 23.91 -3.55 11.60
N ILE A 114 22.98 -2.70 12.04
CA ILE A 114 22.74 -2.43 13.46
C ILE A 114 22.42 -3.72 14.24
N ILE A 115 21.59 -4.60 13.68
CA ILE A 115 21.25 -5.89 14.31
C ILE A 115 22.49 -6.79 14.41
N MET A 116 23.34 -6.82 13.37
CA MET A 116 24.57 -7.59 13.39
C MET A 116 25.54 -7.09 14.46
N ASP A 117 25.77 -5.78 14.53
CA ASP A 117 26.65 -5.16 15.51
C ASP A 117 26.16 -5.45 16.94
N HIS A 118 24.84 -5.33 17.17
CA HIS A 118 24.25 -5.66 18.46
C HIS A 118 24.46 -7.14 18.82
N ARG A 119 24.28 -8.04 17.86
CA ARG A 119 24.49 -9.48 18.08
C ARG A 119 25.95 -9.79 18.39
N GLU A 120 26.89 -9.14 17.70
CA GLU A 120 28.32 -9.28 17.97
C GLU A 120 28.66 -8.77 19.38
N GLU A 121 28.10 -7.62 19.79
CA GLU A 121 28.30 -7.07 21.13
C GLU A 121 27.77 -8.01 22.22
N GLN A 122 26.58 -8.60 22.04
CA GLN A 122 26.03 -9.58 22.99
C GLN A 122 26.90 -10.83 23.07
N ASN A 123 27.30 -11.39 21.93
CA ASN A 123 28.20 -12.55 21.90
C ASN A 123 29.52 -12.25 22.61
N ALA A 124 30.09 -11.05 22.43
CA ALA A 124 31.31 -10.64 23.11
C ALA A 124 31.12 -10.51 24.62
N LYS A 125 29.96 -10.02 25.08
CA LYS A 125 29.61 -9.96 26.51
C LYS A 125 29.50 -11.36 27.10
N ASP A 126 28.77 -12.25 26.44
CA ASP A 126 28.58 -13.63 26.89
C ASP A 126 29.92 -14.38 27.00
N GLN A 127 30.79 -14.24 26.00
CA GLN A 127 32.14 -14.82 26.05
C GLN A 127 33.00 -14.27 27.19
N ARG A 128 32.88 -12.98 27.52
CA ARG A 128 33.60 -12.39 28.66
C ARG A 128 33.09 -12.95 29.98
N VAL A 129 31.77 -13.09 30.13
CA VAL A 129 31.16 -13.68 31.33
C VAL A 129 31.58 -15.13 31.50
N GLU A 130 31.53 -15.94 30.43
CA GLU A 130 31.94 -17.35 30.50
C GLU A 130 33.43 -17.48 30.84
N LYS A 131 34.31 -16.70 30.19
CA LYS A 131 35.74 -16.68 30.52
C LYS A 131 36.00 -16.32 31.98
N ARG A 132 35.27 -15.34 32.52
CA ARG A 132 35.37 -14.96 33.92
C ARG A 132 34.93 -16.10 34.85
N ARG A 133 33.79 -16.73 34.56
CA ARG A 133 33.29 -17.87 35.33
C ARG A 133 34.25 -19.07 35.28
N ASP A 134 34.87 -19.32 34.14
CA ASP A 134 35.90 -20.35 33.98
C ASP A 134 37.15 -20.06 34.81
N LEU A 135 37.59 -18.80 34.82
CA LEU A 135 38.73 -18.38 35.63
C LEU A 135 38.42 -18.54 37.12
N GLU A 136 37.28 -18.05 37.57
CA GLU A 136 36.81 -18.18 38.95
C GLU A 136 36.74 -19.66 39.36
N ARG A 137 36.19 -20.55 38.51
CA ARG A 137 36.17 -22.00 38.75
C ARG A 137 37.57 -22.63 38.88
N ARG A 138 38.56 -22.15 38.12
CA ARG A 138 39.94 -22.65 38.19
C ARG A 138 40.70 -22.12 39.41
N GLU A 139 40.39 -20.91 39.85
CA GLU A 139 41.04 -20.26 40.99
C GLU A 139 40.43 -20.68 42.33
N THR A 140 39.13 -20.99 42.36
CA THR A 140 38.52 -21.59 43.55
C THR A 140 38.96 -23.04 43.65
N LYS A 141 39.86 -23.30 44.59
CA LYS A 141 40.16 -24.64 45.07
C LYS A 141 38.86 -25.36 45.45
N GLY A 142 38.69 -26.58 44.96
CA GLY A 142 37.50 -27.38 45.25
C GLY A 142 37.38 -27.64 46.74
N VAL A 143 36.15 -27.82 47.24
CA VAL A 143 35.92 -28.27 48.63
C VAL A 143 36.60 -29.63 48.90
N ASP A 144 36.85 -30.41 47.83
CA ASP A 144 37.58 -31.69 47.86
C ASP A 144 39.11 -31.55 47.75
N ASP A 145 39.66 -30.33 47.66
CA ASP A 145 41.11 -30.16 47.64
C ASP A 145 41.68 -30.52 49.02
N GLU A 146 42.78 -31.28 49.01
CA GLU A 146 43.53 -31.87 50.15
C GLU A 146 43.86 -30.90 51.31
N PHE A 147 43.59 -29.61 51.12
CA PHE A 147 43.63 -28.57 52.14
C PHE A 147 42.78 -28.87 53.38
N TRP A 148 41.63 -29.54 53.23
CA TRP A 148 40.75 -29.91 54.37
C TRP A 148 41.02 -31.31 54.94
N LEU A 149 41.90 -32.11 54.33
CA LEU A 149 42.16 -33.50 54.74
C LEU A 149 43.29 -33.64 55.78
N ASN A 150 43.91 -32.54 56.23
CA ASN A 150 45.02 -32.52 57.20
C ASN A 150 44.67 -31.81 58.53
N ALA A 151 43.48 -32.06 59.09
CA ALA A 151 43.09 -31.60 60.43
C ALA A 151 42.78 -32.77 61.37
#